data_AF-S7MWN4-F1
#
_entry.id   AF-S7MWN4-F1
#
_cell.length_a   1.000
_cell.length_b   1.000
_cell.length_c   1.000
_cell.angle_alpha   90.00
_cell.angle_beta   90.00
_cell.angle_gamma   90.00
#
_symmetry.space_group_name_H-M   'P 1'
#
loop_
_entity.id
_entity.type
_entity.pdbx_description
1 polymer ?
#
loop_
_entity_poly.entity_id
_entity_poly.type
_entity_poly.pdbx_seq_one_letter_code
_entity_poly.pdbx_strand_id
1 'polypeptide(L)'
;MVVSIGWNPYYKNTKKSMETHIMHTFKEDFYGEILNVAIAGYLRPEKNFDSLESLISAIQGDIEEAKKRLDLPEHLKLKEDNFFQVPKSKIMNGH
;
A
#
# COMPACT_ATOMS: atom_id res chain seq x y z
N MET A 1 -0.11 -2.49 -5.39
CA MET A 1 -0.50 -1.29 -4.61
C MET A 1 0.75 -0.44 -4.40
N VAL A 2 0.60 0.77 -3.86
CA VAL A 2 1.68 1.51 -3.19
C VAL A 2 1.25 1.81 -1.75
N VAL A 3 2.20 1.84 -0.81
CA VAL A 3 1.94 2.13 0.60
C VAL A 3 2.79 3.32 1.01
N SER A 4 2.15 4.33 1.60
CA SER A 4 2.82 5.40 2.32
C SER A 4 2.89 5.02 3.80
N ILE A 5 4.10 5.04 4.38
CA ILE A 5 4.33 4.83 5.81
C ILE A 5 5.00 6.09 6.34
N GLY A 6 4.31 6.81 7.20
CA GLY A 6 4.77 8.09 7.72
C GLY A 6 4.49 8.26 9.20
N TRP A 7 4.88 9.40 9.75
CA TRP A 7 4.53 9.76 11.13
C TRP A 7 3.23 10.57 11.16
N ASN A 8 2.35 10.25 12.11
CA ASN A 8 1.09 10.97 12.24
C ASN A 8 1.26 12.23 13.13
N PRO A 9 1.09 13.45 12.57
CA PRO A 9 1.24 14.70 13.32
C PRO A 9 0.24 14.85 14.47
N TYR A 10 -0.98 14.32 14.31
CA TYR A 10 -2.06 14.43 15.29
C TYR A 10 -1.77 13.65 16.59
N TYR A 11 -0.94 12.61 16.52
CA TYR A 11 -0.51 11.82 17.68
C TYR A 11 0.90 12.18 18.15
N LYS A 12 1.32 13.45 17.97
CA LYS A 12 2.66 13.94 18.34
C LYS A 12 3.79 13.11 17.71
N ASN A 13 3.58 12.56 16.51
CA ASN A 13 4.53 11.67 15.83
C ASN A 13 4.99 10.48 16.68
N THR A 14 4.16 9.98 17.61
CA THR A 14 4.48 8.77 18.40
C THR A 14 4.02 7.49 17.73
N LYS A 15 3.12 7.61 16.75
CA LYS A 15 2.56 6.49 15.99
C LYS A 15 2.81 6.70 14.51
N LYS A 16 3.20 5.62 13.83
CA LYS A 16 3.27 5.59 12.38
C LYS A 16 1.87 5.44 11.80
N SER A 17 1.59 6.15 10.71
CA SER A 17 0.45 5.89 9.83
C SER A 17 0.88 4.98 8.68
N MET A 18 -0.07 4.21 8.17
CA MET A 18 0.09 3.39 6.97
C MET A 18 -1.14 3.59 6.10
N GLU A 19 -0.94 4.04 4.88
CA GLU A 19 -2.00 4.32 3.90
C GLU A 19 -1.69 3.59 2.60
N THR A 20 -2.67 2.84 2.07
CA THR A 20 -2.49 1.99 0.90
C THR A 20 -3.32 2.50 -0.27
N HIS A 21 -2.70 2.71 -1.42
CA HIS A 21 -3.39 2.95 -2.69
C HIS A 21 -3.34 1.68 -3.55
N ILE A 22 -4.49 1.07 -3.76
CA ILE A 22 -4.63 -0.10 -4.62
C ILE A 22 -4.78 0.39 -6.06
N MET A 23 -3.95 -0.14 -6.97
CA MET A 23 -3.95 0.20 -8.39
C MET A 23 -5.08 -0.54 -9.14
N HIS A 24 -6.31 -0.38 -8.65
CA HIS A 24 -7.52 -0.98 -9.19
C HIS A 24 -8.71 -0.05 -8.92
N THR A 25 -9.56 0.13 -9.93
CA THR A 25 -10.80 0.91 -9.77
C THR A 25 -11.88 0.03 -9.17
N PHE A 26 -12.21 0.26 -7.90
CA PHE A 26 -13.36 -0.36 -7.23
C PHE A 26 -14.66 0.37 -7.61
N LYS A 27 -15.78 -0.36 -7.55
CA LYS A 27 -17.11 0.21 -7.83
C LYS A 27 -17.70 0.95 -6.63
N GLU A 28 -17.28 0.58 -5.43
CA GLU A 28 -17.78 1.06 -4.15
C GLU A 28 -16.66 1.04 -3.11
N ASP A 29 -16.86 1.77 -2.03
CA ASP A 29 -15.95 1.75 -0.88
C ASP A 29 -16.08 0.43 -0.10
N PHE A 30 -15.01 0.04 0.58
CA PHE A 30 -14.90 -1.21 1.33
C PHE A 30 -14.53 -0.97 2.81
N TYR A 31 -15.08 0.08 3.43
CA TYR A 31 -14.86 0.35 4.85
C TYR A 31 -15.37 -0.80 5.73
N GLY A 32 -14.58 -1.18 6.73
CA GLY A 32 -14.87 -2.31 7.62
C GLY A 32 -14.40 -3.67 7.10
N GLU A 33 -14.05 -3.77 5.81
CA GLU A 33 -13.48 -4.99 5.25
C GLU A 33 -12.00 -5.15 5.61
N ILE A 34 -11.53 -6.40 5.60
CA ILE A 34 -10.12 -6.72 5.83
C ILE A 34 -9.32 -6.53 4.54
N LEU A 35 -8.38 -5.58 4.57
CA LEU A 35 -7.41 -5.38 3.51
C LEU A 35 -6.13 -6.17 3.78
N ASN A 36 -5.89 -7.23 3.01
CA ASN A 36 -4.65 -8.00 3.05
C ASN A 36 -3.58 -7.35 2.16
N VAL A 37 -2.38 -7.12 2.69
CA VAL A 37 -1.25 -6.51 1.97
C VAL A 37 0.04 -7.27 2.15
N ALA A 38 0.86 -7.33 1.10
CA ALA A 38 2.25 -7.83 1.15
C ALA A 38 3.18 -6.73 0.63
N ILE A 39 4.08 -6.22 1.47
CA ILE A 39 5.02 -5.16 1.11
C ILE A 39 6.25 -5.82 0.48
N ALA A 40 6.39 -5.68 -0.84
CA ALA A 40 7.41 -6.38 -1.64
C ALA A 40 8.75 -5.62 -1.76
N GLY A 41 8.75 -4.31 -1.52
CA GLY A 41 9.94 -3.50 -1.72
C GLY A 41 9.76 -2.04 -1.29
N TYR A 42 10.87 -1.30 -1.31
CA TYR A 42 10.94 0.10 -0.94
C TYR A 42 11.25 0.97 -2.16
N LEU A 43 10.50 2.07 -2.34
CA LEU A 43 10.69 3.01 -3.45
C LEU A 43 11.60 4.18 -3.06
N ARG A 44 11.21 4.94 -2.03
CA ARG A 44 11.88 6.19 -1.64
C ARG A 44 11.48 6.62 -0.22
N PRO A 45 12.25 7.52 0.43
CA PRO A 45 11.83 8.14 1.68
C PRO A 45 10.68 9.12 1.48
N GLU A 46 10.05 9.51 2.58
CA GLU A 46 9.14 10.65 2.63
C GLU A 46 9.86 11.93 2.14
N LYS A 47 9.13 12.76 1.42
CA LYS A 47 9.63 14.02 0.87
C LYS A 47 8.62 15.11 1.18
N ASN A 48 9.13 16.30 1.48
CA ASN A 48 8.32 17.50 1.51
C ASN A 48 8.13 17.98 0.07
N PHE A 49 6.92 18.43 -0.24
CA PHE A 49 6.57 18.99 -1.53
C PHE A 49 6.20 20.46 -1.34
N ASP A 50 6.70 21.27 -2.25
CA ASP A 50 6.51 22.71 -2.35
C ASP A 50 5.19 23.09 -3.03
N SER A 51 4.53 22.14 -3.70
CA SER A 51 3.22 22.34 -4.33
C SER A 51 2.39 21.05 -4.36
N LEU A 52 1.07 21.22 -4.56
CA LEU A 52 0.16 20.08 -4.78
C LEU A 52 0.50 19.35 -6.09
N GLU A 53 0.91 20.08 -7.12
CA GLU A 53 1.29 19.50 -8.42
C GLU A 53 2.53 18.62 -8.29
N SER A 54 3.57 19.06 -7.57
CA SER A 54 4.78 18.27 -7.35
C SER A 54 4.50 17.02 -6.51
N LEU A 55 3.58 17.11 -5.54
CA LEU A 55 3.09 15.94 -4.79
C LEU A 55 2.36 14.94 -5.71
N ILE A 56 1.39 15.39 -6.52
CA ILE A 56 0.64 14.53 -7.44
C ILE A 56 1.58 13.83 -8.42
N SER A 57 2.50 14.60 -9.01
CA SER A 57 3.48 14.06 -9.98
C SER A 57 4.36 12.98 -9.34
N ALA A 58 4.83 13.20 -8.11
CA ALA A 58 5.62 12.21 -7.39
C ALA A 58 4.83 10.93 -7.10
N ILE A 59 3.58 11.04 -6.66
CA ILE A 59 2.71 9.88 -6.42
C ILE A 59 2.46 9.10 -7.71
N GLN A 60 2.19 9.79 -8.83
CA GLN A 60 2.03 9.14 -10.13
C GLN A 60 3.31 8.42 -10.57
N GLY A 61 4.48 9.04 -10.36
CA GLY A 61 5.77 8.40 -10.61
C GLY A 61 6.00 7.15 -9.76
N ASP A 62 5.63 7.20 -8.48
CA ASP A 62 5.73 6.05 -7.57
C ASP A 62 4.82 4.89 -8.03
N ILE A 63 3.61 5.19 -8.49
CA ILE A 63 2.66 4.21 -9.05
C ILE A 63 3.25 3.53 -10.29
N GLU A 64 3.77 4.31 -11.24
CA GLU A 64 4.34 3.77 -12.48
C GLU A 64 5.61 2.94 -12.21
N GLU A 65 6.46 3.37 -11.29
CA GLU A 65 7.63 2.60 -10.87
C GLU A 65 7.23 1.30 -10.16
N ALA A 66 6.23 1.36 -9.27
CA ALA A 66 5.72 0.18 -8.58
C ALA A 66 5.19 -0.87 -9.56
N LYS A 67 4.44 -0.46 -10.59
CA LYS A 67 3.96 -1.38 -11.65
C LYS A 67 5.12 -2.10 -12.31
N LYS A 68 6.14 -1.35 -12.78
CA LYS A 68 7.32 -1.92 -13.44
C LYS A 68 8.08 -2.89 -12.56
N ARG A 69 8.29 -2.55 -11.28
CA ARG A 69 8.99 -3.44 -10.35
C ARG A 69 8.18 -4.69 -10.05
N LEU A 70 6.87 -4.57 -9.83
CA LEU A 70 6.03 -5.72 -9.53
C LEU A 70 5.93 -6.73 -10.68
N ASP A 71 6.24 -6.33 -11.92
CA ASP A 71 6.36 -7.22 -13.08
C ASP A 71 7.65 -8.07 -13.07
N LEU A 72 8.60 -7.81 -12.16
CA LEU A 72 9.79 -8.65 -12.01
C LEU A 72 9.41 -10.04 -11.48
N PRO A 73 10.04 -11.14 -11.97
CA PRO A 73 9.69 -12.50 -11.57
C PRO A 73 9.71 -12.76 -10.06
N GLU A 74 10.63 -12.12 -9.35
CA GLU A 74 10.76 -12.24 -7.90
C GLU A 74 9.61 -11.61 -7.10
N HIS A 75 8.89 -10.66 -7.69
CA HIS A 75 7.74 -10.01 -7.07
C HIS A 75 6.43 -10.63 -7.55
N LEU A 76 6.36 -11.09 -8.80
CA LEU A 76 5.19 -11.77 -9.34
C LEU A 76 4.80 -13.01 -8.51
N LYS A 77 5.78 -13.78 -8.02
CA LYS A 77 5.51 -14.95 -7.16
C LYS A 77 4.76 -14.62 -5.87
N LEU A 78 4.87 -13.38 -5.36
CA LEU A 78 4.17 -12.95 -4.13
C LEU A 78 2.66 -12.84 -4.34
N LYS A 79 2.20 -12.65 -5.59
CA LYS A 79 0.77 -12.61 -5.91
C LYS A 79 0.09 -13.95 -5.67
N GLU A 80 0.83 -15.04 -5.85
CA GLU A 80 0.35 -16.42 -5.69
C GLU A 80 0.67 -16.98 -4.29
N ASP A 81 1.13 -16.15 -3.35
CA ASP A 81 1.47 -16.59 -2.00
C ASP A 81 0.23 -17.11 -1.24
N ASN A 82 0.44 -18.16 -0.43
CA ASN A 82 -0.59 -18.77 0.41
C ASN A 82 -1.28 -17.75 1.34
N PHE A 83 -0.61 -16.67 1.71
CA PHE A 83 -1.18 -15.55 2.46
C PHE A 83 -2.47 -15.00 1.83
N PHE A 84 -2.55 -14.93 0.49
CA PHE A 84 -3.72 -14.44 -0.23
C PHE A 84 -4.74 -15.53 -0.57
N GLN A 85 -4.38 -16.80 -0.40
CA GLN A 85 -5.23 -17.95 -0.71
C GLN A 85 -6.02 -18.48 0.50
N VAL A 86 -5.84 -17.88 1.69
CA VAL A 86 -6.51 -18.36 2.91
C VAL A 86 -8.04 -18.26 2.77
N PRO A 87 -8.79 -19.35 2.96
CA PRO A 87 -10.25 -19.31 2.89
C PRO A 87 -10.84 -18.43 4.00
N LYS A 88 -11.90 -17.69 3.65
CA LYS A 88 -12.64 -16.72 4.50
C LYS A 88 -13.02 -17.22 5.90
N SER A 89 -13.03 -18.54 6.15
CA SER A 89 -13.45 -19.14 7.43
C SER A 89 -12.44 -19.05 8.57
N LYS A 90 -11.19 -18.64 8.33
CA LYS A 90 -10.12 -18.61 9.36
C LYS A 90 -9.81 -17.23 9.96
N ILE A 91 -10.45 -16.15 9.50
CA ILE A 91 -10.13 -14.77 9.93
C ILE A 91 -10.88 -14.37 11.22
N MET A 92 -11.86 -15.16 11.67
CA MET A 92 -12.46 -14.99 13.01
C MET A 92 -11.62 -15.75 14.04
N ASN A 93 -10.62 -15.09 14.60
CA ASN A 93 -10.28 -15.12 16.04
C ASN A 93 -9.00 -14.31 16.26
N GLY A 94 -9.20 -13.06 16.68
CA GLY A 94 -8.16 -12.23 17.26
C GLY A 94 -8.84 -11.21 18.16
N HIS A 95 -8.86 -11.51 19.46
CA HIS A 95 -9.20 -10.57 20.53
C HIS A 95 -8.40 -9.27 20.44
#